data_AF-A0AAJ0FX81-F1
#
_entry.id   AF-A0AAJ0FX81-F1
#
_cell.length_a   1.000
_cell.length_b   1.000
_cell.length_c   1.000
_cell.angle_alpha   90.00
_cell.angle_beta   90.00
_cell.angle_gamma   90.00
#
_symmetry.space_group_name_H-M   'P 1'
#
loop_
_entity.id
_entity.type
_entity.pdbx_description
1 polymer ?
#
loop_
_entity_poly.entity_id
_entity_poly.type
_entity_poly.pdbx_seq_one_letter_code
_entity_poly.pdbx_strand_id
1 'polypeptide(L)'
;MPFKRSRLYVGLYVRGGSPKMPGKEDTYHWALLTGPQTDPKLGCRHVMYHVKERLVVEGEPRVARRVWEYTTEFDRTPMLLVRIAIAKVSNIHRLERALQKVPLCPDKEGWNCVEWVREAIQLASRERGALGPTITDWSAIRDKTMWYVDQKKAAHRYDGLGLRADLARTATWDMLVDRELIN
;
A
#
# COMPACT_ATOMS: atom_id res chain seq x y z
N MET A 1 8.90 15.68 -12.78
CA MET A 1 7.64 16.43 -12.96
C MET A 1 6.54 15.70 -12.18
N PRO A 2 5.71 16.38 -11.36
CA PRO A 2 4.58 15.72 -10.73
C PRO A 2 3.59 15.22 -11.79
N PHE A 3 3.07 14.01 -11.62
CA PHE A 3 2.04 13.50 -12.52
C PHE A 3 0.81 14.40 -12.42
N LYS A 4 0.41 15.01 -13.54
CA LYS A 4 -0.85 15.76 -13.65
C LYS A 4 -1.97 14.76 -13.37
N ARG A 5 -2.51 14.76 -12.12
CA ARG A 5 -3.45 13.77 -11.53
C ARG A 5 -2.80 12.59 -10.78
N SER A 6 -1.79 12.84 -9.96
CA SER A 6 -1.31 11.83 -9.03
C SER A 6 -2.38 11.45 -7.99
N ARG A 7 -2.40 10.17 -7.62
CA ARG A 7 -3.28 9.56 -6.63
C ARG A 7 -2.43 8.90 -5.55
N LEU A 8 -2.97 8.88 -4.34
CA LEU A 8 -2.50 8.04 -3.26
C LEU A 8 -3.34 6.77 -3.25
N TYR A 9 -2.67 5.62 -3.25
CA TYR A 9 -3.30 4.31 -3.18
C TYR A 9 -2.86 3.54 -1.94
N VAL A 10 -3.72 2.66 -1.47
CA VAL A 10 -3.33 1.50 -0.64
C VAL A 10 -3.07 0.33 -1.57
N GLY A 11 -1.91 -0.32 -1.44
CA GLY A 11 -1.54 -1.50 -2.21
C GLY A 11 -1.45 -2.74 -1.33
N LEU A 12 -1.95 -3.88 -1.83
CA LEU A 12 -1.73 -5.19 -1.21
C LEU A 12 -0.76 -6.03 -2.02
N TYR A 13 0.28 -6.49 -1.35
CA TYR A 13 1.32 -7.33 -1.93
C TYR A 13 1.23 -8.74 -1.37
N VAL A 14 1.69 -9.71 -2.16
CA VAL A 14 1.90 -11.09 -1.68
C VAL A 14 2.85 -11.06 -0.48
N ARG A 15 2.49 -11.79 0.57
CA ARG A 15 3.30 -11.99 1.77
C ARG A 15 3.28 -13.46 2.16
N GLY A 16 4.43 -13.96 2.62
CA GLY A 16 4.53 -15.29 3.22
C GLY A 16 4.27 -15.27 4.72
N GLY A 17 3.74 -16.37 5.26
CA GLY A 17 3.49 -16.56 6.69
C GLY A 17 2.01 -16.67 7.04
N SER A 18 1.72 -17.09 8.27
CA SER A 18 0.36 -17.14 8.79
C SER A 18 -0.07 -15.77 9.33
N PRO A 19 -1.29 -15.30 9.02
CA PRO A 19 -1.81 -14.06 9.57
C PRO A 19 -1.98 -14.16 11.09
N LYS A 20 -1.75 -13.05 11.77
CA LYS A 20 -1.88 -12.89 13.23
C LYS A 20 -2.97 -11.89 13.60
N MET A 21 -3.37 -11.01 12.69
CA MET A 21 -4.44 -10.04 12.95
C MET A 21 -5.82 -10.73 12.90
N PRO A 22 -6.79 -10.32 13.74
CA PRO A 22 -8.12 -10.93 13.77
C PRO A 22 -8.86 -10.90 12.42
N GLY A 23 -8.74 -9.82 11.66
CA GLY A 23 -9.33 -9.68 10.32
C GLY A 23 -8.47 -10.27 9.20
N LYS A 24 -7.35 -10.94 9.55
CA LYS A 24 -6.36 -11.52 8.64
C LYS A 24 -5.79 -10.51 7.64
N GLU A 25 -5.86 -9.22 7.95
CA GLU A 25 -5.36 -8.15 7.07
C GLU A 25 -3.87 -8.34 6.80
N ASP A 26 -3.13 -8.82 7.79
CA ASP A 26 -1.70 -9.11 7.71
C ASP A 26 -1.33 -10.37 6.92
N THR A 27 -2.31 -11.04 6.29
CA THR A 27 -2.08 -12.02 5.20
C THR A 27 -1.33 -11.39 4.02
N TYR A 28 -1.47 -10.07 3.85
CA TYR A 28 -0.82 -9.32 2.79
C TYR A 28 0.23 -8.38 3.37
N HIS A 29 1.16 -7.94 2.52
CA HIS A 29 2.01 -6.81 2.84
C HIS A 29 1.32 -5.53 2.39
N TRP A 30 1.07 -4.61 3.32
CA TRP A 30 0.38 -3.35 3.05
C TRP A 30 1.39 -2.24 2.80
N ALA A 31 1.12 -1.42 1.78
CA ALA A 31 1.93 -0.27 1.44
C ALA A 31 1.06 0.88 0.93
N LEU A 32 1.63 2.09 0.96
CA LEU A 32 1.10 3.23 0.24
C LEU A 32 1.80 3.39 -1.10
N LEU A 33 1.07 3.80 -2.12
CA LEU A 33 1.61 4.05 -3.46
C LEU A 33 1.23 5.44 -3.93
N THR A 34 2.15 6.13 -4.59
CA THR A 34 1.82 7.31 -5.41
C THR A 34 2.05 7.01 -6.87
N GLY A 35 1.13 7.46 -7.71
CA GLY A 35 1.21 7.23 -9.14
C GLY A 35 0.11 7.95 -9.91
N PRO A 36 0.11 7.86 -11.25
CA PRO A 36 -0.91 8.46 -12.10
C PRO A 36 -2.28 7.76 -11.92
N GLN A 37 -3.38 8.54 -11.99
CA GLN A 37 -4.75 8.00 -11.87
C GLN A 37 -5.06 6.85 -12.84
N THR A 38 -4.64 7.00 -14.09
CA THR A 38 -4.77 5.99 -15.14
C THR A 38 -3.40 5.41 -15.39
N ASP A 39 -3.27 4.09 -15.45
CA ASP A 39 -2.02 3.45 -15.82
C ASP A 39 -1.64 3.89 -17.24
N PRO A 40 -0.62 4.73 -17.43
CA PRO A 40 -0.08 4.99 -18.76
C PRO A 40 0.60 3.69 -19.22
N LYS A 41 0.75 3.56 -20.53
CA LYS A 41 1.44 2.44 -21.22
C LYS A 41 2.62 1.86 -20.40
N LEU A 42 2.84 0.55 -20.50
CA LEU A 42 3.95 -0.20 -19.87
C LEU A 42 5.16 0.69 -19.53
N GLY A 43 5.49 0.79 -18.24
CA GLY A 43 6.69 1.49 -17.77
C GLY A 43 6.47 2.63 -16.77
N CYS A 44 5.24 3.02 -16.47
CA CYS A 44 4.97 3.99 -15.41
C CYS A 44 5.16 3.40 -14.02
N ARG A 45 6.15 3.95 -13.30
CA ARG A 45 6.55 3.51 -11.97
C ARG A 45 5.71 4.20 -10.91
N HIS A 46 5.08 3.42 -10.05
CA HIS A 46 4.56 3.92 -8.79
C HIS A 46 5.73 4.06 -7.80
N VAL A 47 5.62 5.03 -6.89
CA VAL A 47 6.51 5.09 -5.73
C VAL A 47 5.81 4.39 -4.58
N MET A 48 6.43 3.34 -4.06
CA MET A 48 5.96 2.56 -2.91
C MET A 48 6.59 3.10 -1.64
N TYR A 49 5.75 3.35 -0.64
CA TYR A 49 6.12 3.72 0.71
C TYR A 49 5.61 2.62 1.64
N HIS A 50 6.53 1.97 2.34
CA HIS A 50 6.20 0.85 3.22
C HIS A 50 7.19 0.73 4.36
N VAL A 51 6.81 -0.06 5.36
CA VAL A 51 7.72 -0.53 6.40
C VAL A 51 7.92 -2.02 6.26
N LYS A 52 9.15 -2.49 6.47
CA LYS A 52 9.49 -3.91 6.43
C LYS A 52 10.37 -4.28 7.61
N GLU A 53 10.21 -5.51 8.07
CA GLU A 53 11.12 -6.11 9.05
C GLU A 53 12.36 -6.63 8.32
N ARG A 54 13.53 -6.28 8.83
CA ARG A 54 14.82 -6.75 8.35
C ARG A 54 15.61 -7.35 9.50
N LEU A 55 16.32 -8.44 9.23
CA LEU A 55 17.32 -8.98 10.15
C LEU A 55 18.63 -8.21 9.97
N VAL A 56 19.08 -7.61 11.07
CA VAL A 56 20.37 -6.93 11.18
C VAL A 56 21.26 -7.79 12.08
N VAL A 57 22.48 -8.06 11.62
CA VAL A 57 23.47 -8.85 12.37
C VAL A 57 24.59 -7.91 12.78
N GLU A 58 24.70 -7.62 14.07
CA GLU A 58 25.63 -6.64 14.63
C GLU A 58 26.23 -7.14 15.95
N GLY A 59 27.32 -6.51 16.39
CA GLY A 59 28.00 -6.81 17.65
C GLY A 59 29.07 -7.91 17.57
N GLU A 60 29.79 -8.07 18.68
CA GLU A 60 30.73 -9.17 18.92
C GLU A 60 30.48 -9.77 20.32
N PRO A 61 29.95 -11.01 20.43
CA PRO A 61 29.58 -11.91 19.34
C PRO A 61 28.40 -11.38 18.52
N ARG A 62 28.30 -11.82 17.25
CA ARG A 62 27.25 -11.38 16.31
C ARG A 62 25.87 -11.84 16.79
N VAL A 63 24.97 -10.88 17.01
CA VAL A 63 23.57 -11.13 17.38
C VAL A 63 22.65 -10.68 16.25
N ALA A 64 21.73 -11.55 15.85
CA ALA A 64 20.68 -11.21 14.89
C ALA A 64 19.54 -10.49 15.62
N ARG A 65 19.24 -9.26 15.21
CA ARG A 65 18.12 -8.46 15.71
C ARG A 65 17.14 -8.14 14.58
N ARG A 66 15.85 -8.16 14.89
CA ARG A 66 14.79 -7.71 13.99
C ARG A 66 14.67 -6.20 14.11
N VAL A 67 14.78 -5.50 13.00
CA VAL A 67 14.66 -4.04 12.94
C VAL A 67 13.61 -3.71 11.89
N TRP A 68 12.75 -2.76 12.21
CA TRP A 68 11.80 -2.23 11.25
C TRP A 68 12.38 -0.99 10.58
N GLU A 69 12.25 -0.93 9.26
CA GLU A 69 12.71 0.20 8.48
C GLU A 69 11.58 0.74 7.60
N TYR A 70 11.46 2.06 7.53
CA TYR A 70 10.70 2.74 6.48
C TYR A 70 11.53 2.77 5.21
N THR A 71 10.94 2.39 4.08
CA THR A 71 11.61 2.37 2.79
C THR A 71 10.74 3.02 1.71
N THR A 72 11.41 3.63 0.73
CA THR A 72 10.79 4.13 -0.48
C THR A 72 11.41 3.42 -1.68
N GLU A 73 10.60 2.73 -2.47
CA GLU A 73 11.05 1.95 -3.62
C GLU A 73 10.20 2.27 -4.85
N PHE A 74 10.75 2.07 -6.05
CA PHE A 74 9.89 2.03 -7.23
C PHE A 74 9.19 0.69 -7.26
N ASP A 75 7.87 0.71 -7.34
CA ASP A 75 7.04 -0.49 -7.37
C ASP A 75 7.50 -1.42 -8.50
N ARG A 76 7.98 -2.60 -8.12
CA ARG A 76 8.19 -3.70 -9.04
C ARG A 76 6.90 -4.51 -9.01
N THR A 77 6.14 -4.38 -10.09
CA THR A 77 4.78 -4.89 -10.27
C THR A 77 4.53 -6.39 -9.97
N PRO A 78 5.47 -7.36 -10.05
CA PRO A 78 5.06 -8.78 -10.02
C PRO A 78 4.45 -9.28 -8.70
N MET A 79 4.48 -8.51 -7.61
CA MET A 79 3.89 -8.93 -6.34
C MET A 79 2.67 -8.10 -5.89
N LEU A 80 2.28 -7.06 -6.65
CA LEU A 80 1.15 -6.20 -6.31
C LEU A 80 -0.17 -6.85 -6.79
N LEU A 81 -1.01 -7.26 -5.85
CA LEU A 81 -2.28 -7.94 -6.13
C LEU A 81 -3.37 -6.95 -6.53
N VAL A 82 -3.62 -5.95 -5.69
CA VAL A 82 -4.62 -4.90 -5.89
C VAL A 82 -4.10 -3.56 -5.39
N ARG A 83 -4.65 -2.46 -5.94
CA ARG A 83 -4.48 -1.13 -5.37
C ARG A 83 -5.80 -0.36 -5.30
N ILE A 84 -5.98 0.44 -4.25
CA ILE A 84 -7.20 1.19 -3.96
C ILE A 84 -6.87 2.67 -3.89
N ALA A 85 -7.41 3.48 -4.80
CA ALA A 85 -7.20 4.93 -4.77
C ALA A 85 -8.06 5.54 -3.66
N ILE A 86 -7.41 6.24 -2.72
CA ILE A 86 -8.06 6.83 -1.54
C ILE A 86 -7.95 8.35 -1.49
N ALA A 87 -7.04 8.95 -2.27
CA ALA A 87 -6.85 10.40 -2.29
C ALA A 87 -6.31 10.93 -3.61
N LYS A 88 -6.56 12.21 -3.87
CA LYS A 88 -5.78 13.00 -4.84
C LYS A 88 -4.53 13.55 -4.16
N VAL A 89 -3.37 13.46 -4.80
CA VAL A 89 -2.13 14.08 -4.29
C VAL A 89 -2.05 15.51 -4.80
N SER A 90 -2.04 16.47 -3.87
CA SER A 90 -1.90 17.90 -4.17
C SER A 90 -0.43 18.32 -4.20
N ASN A 91 0.39 17.78 -3.30
CA ASN A 91 1.82 18.05 -3.25
C ASN A 91 2.59 16.82 -2.76
N ILE A 92 3.37 16.21 -3.66
CA ILE A 92 4.10 14.98 -3.39
C ILE A 92 5.16 15.16 -2.28
N HIS A 93 5.89 16.27 -2.27
CA HIS A 93 6.94 16.50 -1.27
C HIS A 93 6.36 16.71 0.14
N ARG A 94 5.17 17.31 0.26
CA ARG A 94 4.46 17.42 1.54
C ARG A 94 4.01 16.05 2.03
N LEU A 95 3.42 15.26 1.13
CA LEU A 95 3.03 13.89 1.43
C LEU A 95 4.23 13.07 1.91
N GLU A 96 5.33 13.05 1.17
CA GLU A 96 6.54 12.30 1.53
C GLU A 96 7.11 12.71 2.90
N ARG A 97 7.14 14.02 3.19
CA ARG A 97 7.55 14.51 4.52
C ARG A 97 6.60 14.07 5.63
N ALA A 98 5.30 13.94 5.36
CA ALA A 98 4.36 13.43 6.35
C ALA A 98 4.57 11.93 6.59
N LEU A 99 4.78 11.15 5.53
CA LEU A 99 5.03 9.70 5.62
C LEU A 99 6.33 9.37 6.35
N GLN A 100 7.39 10.16 6.13
CA GLN A 100 8.68 10.00 6.84
C GLN A 100 8.59 10.28 8.34
N LYS A 101 7.57 11.01 8.80
CA LYS A 101 7.35 11.33 10.22
C LYS A 101 6.54 10.28 10.97
N VAL A 102 6.01 9.28 10.26
CA VAL A 102 5.22 8.21 10.89
C VAL A 102 6.16 7.40 11.80
N PRO A 103 5.88 7.31 13.11
CA PRO A 103 6.76 6.61 14.03
C PRO A 103 6.78 5.11 13.73
N LEU A 104 7.94 4.49 13.91
CA LEU A 104 8.08 3.03 13.92
C LEU A 104 7.97 2.56 15.37
N CYS A 105 6.97 1.73 15.67
CA CYS A 105 6.68 1.29 17.03
C CYS A 105 6.77 -0.24 17.15
N PRO A 106 7.95 -0.85 16.93
CA PRO A 106 8.10 -2.31 16.92
C PRO A 106 7.79 -2.96 18.27
N ASP A 107 7.91 -2.20 19.36
CA ASP A 107 7.64 -2.68 20.73
C ASP A 107 6.14 -2.68 21.06
N LYS A 108 5.30 -2.03 20.24
CA LYS A 108 3.86 -2.02 20.42
C LYS A 108 3.28 -3.34 19.91
N GLU A 109 2.59 -4.06 20.79
CA GLU A 109 1.92 -5.31 20.42
C GLU A 109 0.98 -5.10 19.22
N GLY A 110 1.05 -6.01 18.26
CA GLY A 110 0.25 -5.96 17.03
C GLY A 110 0.72 -4.96 15.98
N TRP A 111 1.78 -4.17 16.24
CA TRP A 111 2.31 -3.23 15.25
C TRP A 111 2.95 -3.94 14.06
N ASN A 112 2.59 -3.52 12.86
CA ASN A 112 3.05 -4.09 11.59
C ASN A 112 2.81 -3.09 10.44
N CYS A 113 2.97 -3.55 9.19
CA CYS A 113 2.73 -2.72 8.00
C CYS A 113 1.28 -2.21 7.85
N VAL A 114 0.27 -2.94 8.34
CA VAL A 114 -1.14 -2.52 8.34
C VAL A 114 -1.32 -1.31 9.27
N GLU A 115 -0.82 -1.40 10.49
CA GLU A 115 -0.88 -0.33 11.48
C GLU A 115 -0.10 0.91 11.01
N TRP A 116 1.07 0.72 10.39
CA TRP A 116 1.83 1.81 9.79
C TRP A 116 1.04 2.52 8.68
N VAL A 117 0.37 1.78 7.77
CA VAL A 117 -0.46 2.39 6.71
C VAL A 117 -1.61 3.19 7.32
N ARG A 118 -2.27 2.69 8.38
CA ARG A 118 -3.32 3.43 9.09
C ARG A 118 -2.80 4.77 9.60
N GLU A 119 -1.70 4.76 10.34
CA GLU A 119 -1.11 5.97 10.94
C GLU A 119 -0.59 6.93 9.87
N ALA A 120 -0.02 6.40 8.78
CA ALA A 120 0.43 7.16 7.63
C ALA A 120 -0.70 7.91 6.92
N ILE A 121 -1.86 7.29 6.72
CA ILE A 121 -3.04 7.96 6.14
C ILE A 121 -3.54 9.08 7.07
N GLN A 122 -3.58 8.82 8.37
CA GLN A 122 -3.98 9.84 9.36
C GLN A 122 -3.02 11.03 9.38
N LEU A 123 -1.70 10.81 9.34
CA LEU A 123 -0.73 11.89 9.30
C LEU A 123 -0.75 12.65 7.96
N ALA A 124 -0.83 11.94 6.84
CA ALA A 124 -0.91 12.54 5.51
C ALA A 124 -2.15 13.42 5.32
N SER A 125 -3.29 13.03 5.88
CA SER A 125 -4.53 13.82 5.81
C SER A 125 -4.50 15.08 6.67
N ARG A 126 -3.67 15.11 7.73
CA ARG A 126 -3.46 16.29 8.58
C ARG A 126 -2.42 17.27 8.00
N GLU A 127 -1.52 16.80 7.15
CA GLU A 127 -0.52 17.65 6.48
C GLU A 127 -1.19 18.58 5.46
N ARG A 128 -1.32 19.86 5.81
CA ARG A 128 -1.99 20.87 4.98
C ARG A 128 -1.38 20.93 3.57
N GLY A 129 -2.22 20.71 2.57
CA GLY A 129 -1.85 20.80 1.16
C GLY A 129 -1.08 19.60 0.62
N ALA A 130 -0.88 18.52 1.40
CA ALA A 130 -0.35 17.26 0.87
C ALA A 130 -1.38 16.56 -0.03
N LEU A 131 -2.62 16.46 0.46
CA LEU A 131 -3.72 15.77 -0.21
C LEU A 131 -4.84 16.73 -0.62
N GLY A 132 -5.61 16.32 -1.62
CA GLY A 132 -6.87 16.95 -2.03
C GLY A 132 -8.06 16.17 -1.46
N PRO A 133 -9.14 15.93 -2.24
CA PRO A 133 -10.20 15.00 -1.85
C PRO A 133 -9.61 13.66 -1.41
N THR A 134 -9.97 13.23 -0.20
CA THR A 134 -9.35 12.11 0.52
C THR A 134 -10.39 11.39 1.36
N ILE A 135 -10.30 10.07 1.40
CA ILE A 135 -11.03 9.22 2.35
C ILE A 135 -10.08 8.87 3.48
N THR A 136 -10.49 9.14 4.73
CA THR A 136 -9.68 8.94 5.93
C THR A 136 -10.24 7.90 6.89
N ASP A 137 -11.45 7.39 6.63
CA ASP A 137 -12.05 6.32 7.42
C ASP A 137 -11.24 5.03 7.19
N TRP A 138 -10.49 4.65 8.22
CA TRP A 138 -9.63 3.47 8.17
C TRP A 138 -10.43 2.18 7.96
N SER A 139 -11.56 2.02 8.66
CA SER A 139 -12.38 0.82 8.54
C SER A 139 -12.92 0.69 7.13
N ALA A 140 -13.43 1.78 6.54
CA ALA A 140 -13.91 1.77 5.16
C ALA A 140 -12.79 1.45 4.15
N ILE A 141 -11.60 2.02 4.31
CA ILE A 141 -10.44 1.74 3.45
C ILE A 141 -10.04 0.27 3.58
N ARG A 142 -9.87 -0.22 4.80
CA ARG A 142 -9.46 -1.59 5.09
C ARG A 142 -10.45 -2.59 4.52
N ASP A 143 -11.73 -2.43 4.83
CA ASP A 143 -12.78 -3.36 4.44
C ASP A 143 -12.94 -3.40 2.91
N LYS A 144 -12.91 -2.24 2.24
CA LYS A 144 -12.92 -2.18 0.77
C LYS A 144 -11.70 -2.85 0.16
N THR A 145 -10.52 -2.65 0.74
CA THR A 145 -9.26 -3.24 0.26
C THR A 145 -9.29 -4.77 0.37
N MET A 146 -9.71 -5.30 1.52
CA MET A 146 -9.83 -6.74 1.78
C MET A 146 -10.93 -7.38 0.92
N TRP A 147 -12.11 -6.75 0.85
CA TRP A 147 -13.18 -7.21 -0.03
C TRP A 147 -12.72 -7.30 -1.49
N TYR A 148 -12.03 -6.27 -1.99
CA TYR A 148 -11.65 -6.22 -3.40
C TYR A 148 -10.63 -7.30 -3.77
N VAL A 149 -9.63 -7.56 -2.94
CA VAL A 149 -8.69 -8.66 -3.21
C VAL A 149 -9.38 -10.03 -3.15
N ASP A 150 -10.36 -10.21 -2.28
CA ASP A 150 -11.15 -11.44 -2.21
C ASP A 150 -12.03 -11.62 -3.46
N GLN A 151 -12.62 -10.54 -3.99
CA GLN A 151 -13.31 -10.57 -5.28
C GLN A 151 -12.37 -11.00 -6.41
N LYS A 152 -11.12 -10.49 -6.44
CA LYS A 152 -10.14 -10.88 -7.46
C LYS A 152 -9.67 -12.33 -7.34
N LYS A 153 -9.57 -12.84 -6.12
CA LYS A 153 -9.31 -14.26 -5.87
C LYS A 153 -10.48 -15.13 -6.35
N ALA A 154 -11.71 -14.78 -5.99
CA ALA A 154 -12.90 -15.50 -6.43
C ALA A 154 -13.09 -15.49 -7.95
N ALA A 155 -12.63 -14.42 -8.61
CA ALA A 155 -12.59 -14.31 -10.07
C ALA A 155 -11.40 -15.04 -10.73
N HIS A 156 -10.64 -15.83 -9.97
CA HIS A 156 -9.50 -16.62 -10.47
C HIS A 156 -8.43 -15.77 -11.19
N ARG A 157 -8.24 -14.53 -10.72
CA ARG A 157 -7.28 -13.60 -11.35
C ARG A 157 -5.83 -14.07 -11.22
N TYR A 158 -5.49 -14.73 -10.12
CA TYR A 158 -4.09 -14.99 -9.74
C TYR A 158 -3.67 -16.46 -9.85
N ASP A 159 -4.60 -17.37 -10.17
CA ASP A 159 -4.38 -18.83 -10.18
C ASP A 159 -4.41 -19.44 -11.59
N GLY A 160 -4.65 -18.62 -12.62
CA GLY A 160 -4.68 -19.04 -14.02
C GLY A 160 -5.98 -19.76 -14.43
N LEU A 161 -6.99 -19.84 -13.56
CA LEU A 161 -8.26 -20.50 -13.84
C LEU A 161 -9.32 -19.52 -14.40
N GLY A 162 -9.08 -18.21 -14.34
CA GLY A 162 -10.00 -17.17 -14.82
C GLY A 162 -9.86 -16.80 -16.30
N LEU A 163 -10.83 -16.04 -16.82
CA LEU A 163 -10.72 -15.36 -18.12
C LEU A 163 -9.45 -14.50 -18.15
N ARG A 164 -8.70 -14.54 -19.27
CA ARG A 164 -7.41 -13.84 -19.51
C ARG A 164 -7.32 -12.46 -18.84
N ALA A 165 -6.94 -12.46 -17.58
CA ALA A 165 -6.65 -11.24 -16.84
C ALA A 165 -5.38 -10.66 -17.42
N ASP A 166 -5.39 -9.36 -17.72
CA ASP A 166 -4.16 -8.67 -18.05
C ASP A 166 -3.31 -8.51 -16.79
N LEU A 167 -2.50 -9.54 -16.49
CA LEU A 167 -1.57 -9.55 -15.36
C LEU A 167 -0.51 -8.45 -15.46
N ALA A 168 -0.33 -7.83 -16.64
CA ALA A 168 0.53 -6.67 -16.77
C ALA A 168 -0.08 -5.40 -16.14
N ARG A 169 -1.39 -5.42 -15.80
CA ARG A 169 -2.09 -4.31 -15.17
C ARG A 169 -2.59 -4.71 -13.79
N THR A 170 -2.28 -3.90 -12.79
CA THR A 170 -2.77 -4.13 -11.42
C THR A 170 -4.27 -3.81 -11.33
N ALA A 171 -5.04 -4.74 -10.76
CA ALA A 171 -6.44 -4.53 -10.41
C ALA A 171 -6.59 -3.29 -9.53
N THR A 172 -7.41 -2.33 -9.96
CA THR A 172 -7.48 -1.00 -9.35
C THR A 172 -8.93 -0.59 -9.07
N TRP A 173 -9.23 -0.27 -7.82
CA TRP A 173 -10.46 0.41 -7.41
C TRP A 173 -10.20 1.88 -7.09
N ASP A 174 -11.12 2.78 -7.42
CA ASP A 174 -11.07 4.18 -7.01
C ASP A 174 -12.22 4.46 -6.05
N MET A 175 -11.92 4.62 -4.75
CA MET A 175 -12.93 4.87 -3.73
C MET A 175 -13.48 6.31 -3.80
N LEU A 176 -12.78 7.25 -4.45
CA LEU A 176 -13.26 8.64 -4.57
C LEU A 176 -14.48 8.75 -5.49
N VAL A 177 -14.66 7.77 -6.36
CA VAL A 177 -15.80 7.68 -7.31
C VAL A 177 -16.50 6.31 -7.22
N ASP A 178 -16.16 5.53 -6.19
CA ASP A 178 -16.59 4.16 -5.89
C ASP A 178 -16.77 3.27 -7.12
N ARG A 179 -15.68 3.05 -7.88
CA ARG A 179 -15.72 2.17 -9.05
C ARG A 179 -14.38 1.49 -9.34
N GLU A 180 -14.46 0.36 -10.01
CA GLU A 180 -13.31 -0.29 -10.61
C GLU A 180 -12.78 0.49 -11.83
N LEU A 181 -11.47 0.73 -11.86
CA LEU A 181 -10.77 1.37 -12.99
C LEU A 181 -10.06 0.36 -13.89
N ILE A 182 -9.56 -0.73 -13.30
CA ILE A 182 -8.82 -1.78 -14.00
C ILE A 182 -9.26 -3.10 -13.39
N ASN A 183 -9.82 -3.99 -14.21
CA ASN A 183 -10.22 -5.33 -13.81
C ASN A 183 -9.02 -6.23 -13.62
#